data_AF-A0A8B6CNF7-F1
#
_entry.id   AF-A0A8B6CNF7-F1
#
_cell.length_a   1.000
_cell.length_b   1.000
_cell.length_c   1.000
_cell.angle_alpha   90.00
_cell.angle_beta   90.00
_cell.angle_gamma   90.00
#
_symmetry.space_group_name_H-M   'P 1'
#
loop_
_entity.id
_entity.type
_entity.pdbx_description
1 polymer ?
#
loop_
_entity_poly.entity_id
_entity_poly.type
_entity_poly.pdbx_seq_one_letter_code
_entity_poly.pdbx_strand_id
1 'polypeptide(L)'
;MKCSKCLQEGHQTRDCTNLWVCRSCGQEAHKQNACTKDAFSDGPDQSDKENTKESHETSDADDELLNRNLELMQHKYQSKLTMMKYGKVQQLPDVKVLQLLIVKVFQLLDMKMTTDSRNLLSIQ
;
A
#
# COMPACT_ATOMS: atom_id res chain seq x y z
N MET A 1 5.37 -44.82 19.46
CA MET A 1 5.28 -44.85 17.98
C MET A 1 5.30 -43.42 17.45
N LYS A 2 6.21 -43.10 16.52
CA LYS A 2 6.41 -41.74 15.97
C LYS A 2 5.84 -41.67 14.55
N CYS A 3 5.04 -40.65 14.27
CA CYS A 3 4.44 -40.43 12.95
C CYS A 3 5.51 -39.99 11.93
N SER A 4 5.52 -40.60 10.74
CA SER A 4 6.51 -40.26 9.70
C SER A 4 6.18 -38.99 8.91
N LYS A 5 4.94 -38.49 9.01
CA LYS A 5 4.45 -37.27 8.33
C LYS A 5 4.76 -36.01 9.12
N CYS A 6 4.41 -35.99 10.41
CA CYS A 6 4.54 -34.80 11.26
C CYS A 6 5.61 -34.93 12.36
N LEU A 7 6.29 -36.08 12.46
CA LEU A 7 7.32 -36.37 13.45
C LEU A 7 6.85 -36.29 14.93
N GLN A 8 5.55 -36.15 15.19
CA GLN A 8 4.99 -36.23 16.53
C GLN A 8 4.71 -37.67 16.95
N GLU A 9 4.64 -37.90 18.25
CA GLU A 9 4.33 -39.20 18.84
C GLU A 9 2.83 -39.39 19.06
N GLY A 10 2.40 -40.63 19.34
CA GLY A 10 1.03 -40.94 19.75
C GLY A 10 0.08 -41.36 18.62
N HIS A 11 0.47 -41.25 17.35
CA HIS A 11 -0.33 -41.68 16.21
C HIS A 11 0.51 -42.24 15.06
N GLN A 12 -0.14 -42.93 14.10
CA GLN A 12 0.49 -43.40 12.87
C GLN A 12 0.18 -42.47 11.69
N THR A 13 0.95 -42.60 10.60
CA THR A 13 0.79 -41.77 9.40
C THR A 13 -0.62 -41.81 8.80
N ARG A 14 -1.34 -42.94 8.96
CA ARG A 14 -2.72 -43.10 8.46
C ARG A 14 -3.73 -42.22 9.19
N ASP A 15 -3.48 -41.93 10.47
CA ASP A 15 -4.36 -41.17 11.36
C ASP A 15 -3.85 -39.72 11.56
N CYS A 16 -2.85 -39.30 10.79
CA CYS A 16 -2.18 -38.00 10.97
C CYS A 16 -2.92 -36.87 10.27
N THR A 17 -3.49 -35.95 11.05
CA THR A 17 -4.14 -34.72 10.56
C THR A 17 -3.16 -33.55 10.30
N ASN A 18 -1.98 -33.58 10.92
CA ASN A 18 -0.94 -32.54 10.77
C ASN A 18 -0.32 -32.51 9.37
N LEU A 19 0.27 -31.39 8.97
CA LEU A 19 0.97 -31.23 7.69
C LEU A 19 2.27 -32.06 7.62
N TRP A 20 2.81 -32.21 6.40
CA TRP A 20 4.08 -32.89 6.22
C TRP A 20 5.24 -32.01 6.69
N VAL A 21 6.06 -32.53 7.59
CA VAL A 21 7.28 -31.89 8.08
C VAL A 21 8.46 -32.39 7.28
N CYS A 22 9.23 -31.46 6.71
CA CYS A 22 10.43 -31.77 5.98
C CYS A 22 11.51 -32.29 6.93
N ARG A 23 12.08 -33.46 6.64
CA ARG A 23 13.16 -34.04 7.45
C ARG A 23 14.50 -33.35 7.26
N SER A 24 14.67 -32.63 6.14
CA SER A 24 15.89 -31.86 5.87
C SER A 24 15.91 -30.53 6.59
N CYS A 25 14.76 -29.86 6.74
CA CYS A 25 14.73 -28.48 7.23
C CYS A 25 13.79 -28.20 8.40
N GLY A 26 13.06 -29.21 8.88
CA GLY A 26 12.18 -29.11 10.05
C GLY A 26 10.88 -28.33 9.83
N GLN A 27 10.68 -27.71 8.66
CA GLN A 27 9.47 -26.92 8.41
C GLN A 27 8.30 -27.77 7.90
N GLU A 28 7.10 -27.40 8.33
CA GLU A 28 5.84 -27.92 7.81
C GLU A 28 5.50 -27.24 6.48
N ALA A 29 5.28 -28.04 5.42
CA ALA A 29 4.67 -27.66 4.14
C ALA A 29 5.03 -28.68 3.05
N HIS A 30 6.28 -29.15 3.06
CA HIS A 30 6.87 -29.90 1.95
C HIS A 30 7.57 -31.18 2.39
N LYS A 31 7.63 -32.15 1.46
CA LYS A 31 8.46 -33.35 1.59
C LYS A 31 9.93 -33.02 1.34
N GLN A 32 10.82 -33.85 1.86
CA GLN A 32 12.27 -33.76 1.60
C GLN A 32 12.61 -33.59 0.11
N ASN A 33 11.94 -34.31 -0.79
CA ASN A 33 12.18 -34.20 -2.24
C ASN A 33 11.74 -32.87 -2.87
N ALA A 34 10.90 -32.11 -2.19
CA ALA A 34 10.44 -30.78 -2.61
C ALA A 34 11.07 -29.67 -1.73
N CYS A 35 12.11 -30.01 -0.97
CA CYS A 35 12.85 -29.05 -0.18
C CYS A 35 13.72 -28.20 -1.09
N THR A 36 13.56 -26.89 -1.03
CA THR A 36 14.35 -25.92 -1.79
C THR A 36 15.57 -25.42 -1.03
N LYS A 37 15.85 -25.96 0.17
CA LYS A 37 16.94 -25.51 1.06
C LYS A 37 18.33 -26.03 0.68
N ASP A 38 18.49 -26.68 -0.47
CA ASP A 38 19.79 -27.11 -1.00
C ASP A 38 20.30 -26.15 -2.10
N ALA A 39 20.51 -24.87 -1.75
CA ALA A 39 21.32 -23.99 -2.59
C ALA A 39 22.30 -23.13 -1.80
N PHE A 40 21.96 -22.54 -0.66
CA PHE A 40 22.90 -21.73 0.12
C PHE A 40 22.45 -21.62 1.59
N SER A 41 23.21 -22.22 2.51
CA SER A 41 23.67 -21.65 3.78
C SER A 41 23.87 -22.74 4.84
N ASP A 42 25.13 -22.99 5.17
CA ASP A 42 25.57 -23.76 6.33
C ASP A 42 25.15 -23.09 7.66
N GLY A 43 24.03 -23.55 8.26
CA GLY A 43 23.72 -23.54 9.71
C GLY A 43 23.57 -22.20 10.48
N PRO A 44 23.17 -22.21 11.78
CA PRO A 44 22.90 -23.36 12.64
C PRO A 44 21.47 -23.42 13.25
N ASP A 45 21.16 -24.64 13.68
CA ASP A 45 20.18 -25.10 14.68
C ASP A 45 19.61 -24.04 15.66
N GLN A 46 18.27 -23.92 15.70
CA GLN A 46 17.53 -23.32 16.80
C GLN A 46 16.19 -24.05 17.01
N SER A 47 16.23 -25.19 17.68
CA SER A 47 15.18 -25.50 18.66
C SER A 47 15.78 -25.42 20.05
N ASP A 48 15.05 -24.74 20.94
CA ASP A 48 15.23 -24.65 22.39
C ASP A 48 16.00 -23.42 22.89
N LYS A 49 15.28 -22.29 23.02
CA LYS A 49 15.00 -21.65 24.33
C LYS A 49 14.19 -20.36 24.18
N GLU A 50 13.04 -20.38 24.85
CA GLU A 50 12.60 -19.35 25.80
C GLU A 50 12.40 -17.92 25.28
N ASN A 51 11.13 -17.50 25.29
CA ASN A 51 10.64 -16.14 25.48
C ASN A 51 11.68 -15.20 26.11
N THR A 52 12.44 -14.48 25.28
CA THR A 52 13.20 -13.31 25.69
C THR A 52 12.96 -12.21 24.68
N LYS A 53 12.56 -11.07 25.23
CA LYS A 53 12.20 -9.83 24.57
C LYS A 53 13.26 -9.39 23.55
N GLU A 54 12.76 -8.91 22.40
CA GLU A 54 13.14 -7.63 21.80
C GLU A 54 14.64 -7.37 21.58
N SER A 55 15.04 -7.41 20.29
CA SER A 55 16.14 -6.69 19.62
C SER A 55 16.93 -7.59 18.65
N HIS A 56 16.36 -7.81 17.46
CA HIS A 56 17.18 -8.01 16.28
C HIS A 56 17.43 -6.61 15.73
N GLU A 57 18.68 -6.14 15.80
CA GLU A 57 19.12 -4.92 15.11
C GLU A 57 18.94 -5.18 13.61
N THR A 58 17.80 -4.73 13.06
CA THR A 58 17.62 -4.59 11.63
C THR A 58 18.63 -3.54 11.18
N SER A 59 19.36 -3.84 10.11
CA SER A 59 20.31 -2.90 9.55
C SER A 59 19.57 -1.60 9.22
N ASP A 60 20.19 -0.44 9.49
CA ASP A 60 19.56 0.89 9.34
C ASP A 60 18.88 1.12 7.96
N ALA A 61 19.26 0.35 6.94
CA ALA A 61 18.69 0.39 5.60
C ALA A 61 17.30 -0.26 5.46
N ASP A 62 16.98 -1.28 6.27
CA ASP A 62 15.72 -2.02 6.18
C ASP A 62 14.56 -1.25 6.84
N ASP A 63 14.85 -0.53 7.92
CA ASP A 63 13.89 0.33 8.62
C ASP A 63 13.54 1.59 7.80
N GLU A 64 14.52 2.15 7.06
CA GLU A 64 14.28 3.31 6.19
C GLU A 64 13.36 2.95 5.01
N LEU A 65 13.55 1.78 4.40
CA LEU A 65 12.70 1.32 3.30
C LEU A 65 11.27 1.05 3.77
N LEU A 66 11.11 0.45 4.96
CA LEU A 66 9.80 0.19 5.55
C LEU A 66 9.06 1.50 5.86
N ASN A 67 9.76 2.49 6.42
CA ASN A 67 9.19 3.80 6.71
C ASN A 67 8.79 4.54 5.43
N ARG A 68 9.63 4.53 4.38
CA ARG A 68 9.30 5.13 3.08
C ARG A 68 8.07 4.47 2.44
N ASN A 69 7.96 3.14 2.53
CA ASN A 69 6.80 2.41 2.02
C ASN A 69 5.52 2.74 2.81
N LEU A 70 5.64 2.91 4.14
CA LEU A 70 4.53 3.29 5.01
C LEU A 70 4.05 4.72 4.71
N GLU A 71 4.97 5.67 4.54
CA GLU A 71 4.66 7.05 4.15
C GLU A 71 3.96 7.12 2.78
N LEU A 72 4.44 6.35 1.79
CA LEU A 72 3.79 6.26 0.48
C LEU A 72 2.36 5.70 0.57
N MET A 73 2.16 4.69 1.42
CA MET A 73 0.82 4.12 1.68
C MET A 73 -0.09 5.12 2.37
N GLN A 74 0.41 5.85 3.36
CA GLN A 74 -0.33 6.91 4.04
C GLN A 74 -0.69 8.04 3.06
N HIS A 75 0.25 8.49 2.22
CA HIS A 75 -0.01 9.51 1.20
C HIS A 75 -1.06 9.06 0.19
N LYS A 76 -0.98 7.81 -0.31
CA LYS A 76 -2.00 7.22 -1.19
C LYS A 76 -3.37 7.15 -0.51
N TYR A 77 -3.42 6.77 0.76
CA TYR A 77 -4.66 6.70 1.52
C TYR A 77 -5.26 8.09 1.75
N GLN A 78 -4.47 9.07 2.18
CA GLN A 78 -4.91 10.47 2.35
C GLN A 78 -5.34 11.10 1.02
N SER A 79 -4.62 10.81 -0.07
CA SER A 79 -5.02 11.24 -1.42
C SER A 79 -6.34 10.59 -1.84
N LYS A 80 -6.53 9.30 -1.55
CA LYS A 80 -7.79 8.61 -1.82
C LYS A 80 -8.93 9.15 -0.96
N LEU A 81 -8.68 9.44 0.31
CA LEU A 81 -9.66 10.04 1.22
C LEU A 81 -10.02 11.47 0.81
N THR A 82 -9.07 12.29 0.37
CA THR A 82 -9.35 13.64 -0.14
C THR A 82 -10.10 13.55 -1.46
N MET A 83 -9.72 12.65 -2.37
CA MET A 83 -10.50 12.36 -3.57
C MET A 83 -11.88 11.78 -3.26
N MET A 84 -12.11 11.13 -2.12
CA MET A 84 -13.43 10.66 -1.70
C MET A 84 -14.24 11.77 -1.00
N LYS A 85 -13.58 12.60 -0.18
CA LYS A 85 -14.17 13.73 0.57
C LYS A 85 -14.56 14.88 -0.35
N TYR A 86 -13.79 15.11 -1.41
CA TYR A 86 -14.04 16.11 -2.45
C TYR A 86 -14.42 15.47 -3.80
N GLY A 87 -14.72 14.17 -3.82
CA GLY A 87 -15.00 13.35 -5.03
C GLY A 87 -16.25 13.70 -5.82
N LYS A 88 -16.97 14.72 -5.38
CA LYS A 88 -17.77 15.56 -6.25
C LYS A 88 -17.11 16.92 -6.24
N VAL A 89 -16.14 17.12 -7.14
CA VAL A 89 -15.88 18.48 -7.61
C VAL A 89 -17.18 18.89 -8.26
N GLN A 90 -18.03 19.59 -7.52
CA GLN A 90 -19.14 20.35 -8.09
C GLN A 90 -18.49 21.09 -9.25
N GLN A 91 -18.87 20.72 -10.48
CA GLN A 91 -18.30 21.31 -11.70
C GLN A 91 -18.10 22.80 -11.43
N LEU A 92 -16.84 23.27 -11.45
CA LEU A 92 -16.63 24.70 -11.38
C LEU A 92 -17.55 25.29 -12.45
N PRO A 93 -18.35 26.33 -12.11
CA PRO A 93 -19.23 26.93 -13.10
C PRO A 93 -18.39 27.20 -14.34
N ASP A 94 -18.88 26.74 -15.51
CA ASP A 94 -18.24 26.96 -16.81
C ASP A 94 -17.65 28.38 -16.82
N VAL A 95 -16.45 28.60 -17.38
CA VAL A 95 -15.81 29.92 -17.43
C VAL A 95 -16.80 30.99 -17.94
N LYS A 96 -17.76 30.58 -18.78
CA LYS A 96 -18.90 31.39 -19.24
C LYS A 96 -19.90 31.76 -18.13
N VAL A 97 -20.23 30.82 -17.23
CA VAL A 97 -21.07 31.07 -16.04
C VAL A 97 -20.36 31.99 -15.06
N LEU A 98 -19.05 31.83 -14.85
CA LEU A 98 -18.28 32.76 -14.02
C LEU A 98 -18.22 34.16 -14.65
N GLN A 99 -17.99 34.27 -15.97
CA GLN A 99 -18.09 35.54 -16.70
C GLN A 99 -19.48 36.17 -16.59
N LEU A 100 -20.55 35.37 -16.71
CA LEU A 100 -21.92 35.86 -16.61
C LEU A 100 -22.24 36.37 -15.20
N LEU A 101 -21.79 35.66 -14.16
CA LEU A 101 -21.94 36.10 -12.78
C LEU A 101 -21.16 37.39 -12.50
N ILE A 102 -19.94 37.51 -13.03
CA ILE A 102 -19.15 38.74 -12.93
C ILE A 102 -19.91 39.89 -13.61
N VAL A 103 -20.36 39.72 -14.86
CA VAL A 103 -21.13 40.75 -15.58
C VAL A 103 -22.42 41.12 -14.82
N LYS A 104 -23.12 40.13 -14.25
CA LYS A 104 -24.37 40.35 -13.51
C LYS A 104 -24.13 41.04 -12.16
N VAL A 105 -23.05 40.72 -11.46
CA VAL A 105 -22.62 41.43 -10.25
C VAL A 105 -22.24 42.88 -10.60
N PHE A 106 -21.52 43.11 -11.70
CA PHE A 106 -21.21 44.46 -12.17
C PHE A 106 -22.46 45.28 -12.55
N GLN A 107 -23.44 44.66 -13.20
CA GLN A 107 -24.73 45.28 -13.53
C GLN A 107 -25.53 45.64 -12.28
N LEU A 108 -25.50 44.80 -11.23
CA LEU A 108 -26.19 45.04 -9.96
C LEU A 108 -25.50 46.07 -9.08
N LEU A 109 -24.21 46.35 -9.31
CA LEU A 109 -23.42 47.34 -8.58
C LEU A 109 -23.37 48.71 -9.27
N ASP A 110 -24.13 48.91 -10.37
CA ASP A 110 -24.18 50.16 -11.16
C ASP A 110 -22.80 50.74 -11.54
N MET A 111 -21.77 49.88 -11.60
CA MET A 111 -20.42 50.29 -11.97
C MET A 111 -20.32 50.42 -13.49
N LYS A 112 -20.49 51.64 -14.01
CA LYS A 112 -20.27 51.96 -15.43
C LYS A 112 -18.80 51.76 -15.80
N MET A 113 -18.46 50.62 -16.39
CA MET A 113 -17.24 50.49 -17.18
C MET A 113 -17.53 50.95 -18.61
N THR A 114 -16.89 52.03 -19.05
CA THR A 114 -16.82 52.41 -20.47
C THR A 114 -15.90 51.42 -21.18
N THR A 115 -16.46 50.29 -21.62
CA THR A 115 -15.81 49.41 -22.58
C THR A 115 -15.84 50.07 -23.95
N ASP A 116 -14.84 50.89 -24.24
CA ASP A 116 -14.56 51.30 -25.63
C ASP A 116 -13.90 50.12 -26.34
N SER A 117 -14.73 49.25 -26.89
CA SER A 117 -14.34 48.10 -27.72
C SER A 117 -13.99 48.52 -29.16
N ARG A 118 -13.36 49.69 -29.35
CA ARG A 118 -12.84 50.12 -30.65
C ARG A 118 -11.32 50.04 -30.70
N ASN A 119 -10.80 48.83 -30.78
CA ASN A 119 -9.52 48.64 -31.48
C ASN A 119 -9.32 47.20 -31.94
N LEU A 120 -10.29 46.68 -32.70
CA LEU A 120 -10.02 45.59 -33.62
C LEU A 120 -10.87 45.79 -34.88
N LEU A 121 -10.16 46.02 -35.98
CA LEU A 121 -10.55 45.91 -37.40
C LEU A 121 -10.94 47.20 -38.15
N SER A 122 -10.18 47.42 -39.24
CA SER A 122 -10.39 48.31 -40.42
C SER A 122 -9.67 49.67 -40.29
N ILE A 123 -8.47 49.85 -40.86
CA ILE A 123 -8.09 50.02 -42.29
C ILE A 123 -8.71 51.30 -42.90
N GLN A 124 -7.81 52.14 -43.44
CA GLN A 124 -7.93 53.38 -44.25
C GLN A 124 -8.07 54.72 -43.54
#